data_AF-A0A1A8WU77-F1
#
_entry.id   AF-A0A1A8WU77-F1
#
_cell.length_a   1.000
_cell.length_b   1.000
_cell.length_c   1.000
_cell.angle_alpha   90.00
_cell.angle_beta   90.00
_cell.angle_gamma   90.00
#
_symmetry.space_group_name_H-M   'P 1'
#
loop_
_entity.id
_entity.type
_entity.pdbx_description
1 polymer ?
#
loop_
_entity_poly.entity_id
_entity_poly.type
_entity_poly.pdbx_seq_one_letter_code
_entity_poly.pdbx_strand_id
1 'polypeptide(L)'
;MVPFGSREINFQAYEKSCMLQKFINRLDEADSVYYYPTDGELNSLGEPQKEIIKKVYSMLYRNYNNINSYQDYIKKPCCNYLNYWLDTQKNNYVTSELGIDDYMWQMIEKLWVNLEKTVTPFKCKRNTDKKSLEKQKNRMSLMVYCVNRDDLKSKCYNSSGLISHNYCSTLFEYIKKNYKTLVKDNQCLKYKDSNEDYEFNFNEKCTLYDISKTFPDYHIEDGKLSEKTSSRSPLPYCESSQKESEDFQEPHEGHPVQLDAETSPAYSSPWNSISYVGITIFVIFLFLIFLYKYTSLRYILPSLLIKKNKIRQYINEQAENELLEASSDIIDYNLRNDEYNFTYHRLQN
;
A
#
# COMPACT_ATOMS: atom_id res chain seq x y z
N MET A 1 -16.86 -52.50 -11.24
CA MET A 1 -16.34 -51.37 -10.43
C MET A 1 -15.26 -50.70 -11.26
N VAL A 2 -15.54 -49.50 -11.78
CA VAL A 2 -14.51 -48.67 -12.45
C VAL A 2 -13.81 -47.88 -11.35
N PRO A 3 -12.47 -47.89 -11.26
CA PRO A 3 -11.77 -47.05 -10.30
C PRO A 3 -12.02 -45.59 -10.69
N PHE A 4 -12.61 -44.82 -9.78
CA PHE A 4 -12.62 -43.36 -9.90
C PHE A 4 -11.16 -42.91 -9.88
N GLY A 5 -10.60 -42.64 -11.07
CA GLY A 5 -9.32 -41.95 -11.18
C GLY A 5 -9.39 -40.64 -10.39
N SER A 6 -8.35 -40.36 -9.60
CA SER A 6 -8.20 -39.13 -8.83
C SER A 6 -8.26 -37.93 -9.79
N ARG A 7 -9.44 -37.33 -9.93
CA ARG A 7 -9.62 -36.13 -10.73
C ARG A 7 -8.91 -35.00 -10.01
N GLU A 8 -7.91 -34.41 -10.66
CA GLU A 8 -7.13 -33.29 -10.11
C GLU A 8 -8.08 -32.10 -9.82
N ILE A 9 -8.11 -31.65 -8.57
CA ILE A 9 -8.97 -30.54 -8.16
C ILE A 9 -8.31 -29.24 -8.61
N ASN A 10 -8.98 -28.45 -9.44
CA ASN A 10 -8.54 -27.11 -9.81
C ASN A 10 -8.82 -26.11 -8.67
N PHE A 11 -7.95 -26.10 -7.65
CA PHE A 11 -8.09 -25.24 -6.47
C PHE A 11 -8.22 -23.74 -6.81
N GLN A 12 -7.55 -23.28 -7.88
CA GLN A 12 -7.59 -21.88 -8.29
C GLN A 12 -8.99 -21.45 -8.76
N ALA A 13 -9.76 -22.35 -9.38
CA ALA A 13 -11.13 -22.04 -9.80
C ALA A 13 -12.05 -21.79 -8.60
N TYR A 14 -11.90 -22.58 -7.53
CA TYR A 14 -12.66 -22.43 -6.30
C TYR A 14 -12.21 -21.18 -5.51
N GLU A 15 -10.91 -20.88 -5.45
CA GLU A 15 -10.38 -19.63 -4.89
C GLU A 15 -10.96 -18.40 -5.63
N LYS A 16 -10.90 -18.39 -6.97
CA LYS A 16 -11.48 -17.33 -7.82
C LYS A 16 -13.01 -17.24 -7.71
N SER A 17 -13.68 -18.28 -7.21
CA SER A 17 -15.12 -18.26 -7.00
C SER A 17 -15.54 -17.43 -5.77
N CYS A 18 -14.59 -17.08 -4.89
CA CYS A 18 -14.86 -16.31 -3.67
C CYS A 18 -15.37 -14.91 -4.00
N MET A 19 -16.35 -14.41 -3.25
CA MET A 19 -17.02 -13.15 -3.60
C MET A 19 -16.05 -11.95 -3.65
N LEU A 20 -15.19 -11.82 -2.64
CA LEU A 20 -14.18 -10.76 -2.61
C LEU A 20 -13.13 -10.96 -3.71
N GLN A 21 -12.69 -12.19 -3.98
CA GLN A 21 -11.75 -12.46 -5.07
C GLN A 21 -12.34 -12.10 -6.44
N LYS A 22 -13.63 -12.37 -6.67
CA LYS A 22 -14.34 -11.94 -7.89
C LYS A 22 -14.34 -10.42 -8.04
N PHE A 23 -14.58 -9.69 -6.94
CA PHE A 23 -14.53 -8.23 -6.95
C PHE A 23 -13.11 -7.74 -7.32
N ILE A 24 -12.08 -8.29 -6.67
CA ILE A 24 -10.68 -7.90 -6.90
C ILE A 24 -10.27 -8.13 -8.35
N ASN A 25 -10.58 -9.30 -8.90
CA ASN A 25 -10.22 -9.64 -10.28
C ASN A 25 -10.85 -8.68 -11.30
N ARG A 26 -12.01 -8.08 -10.96
CA ARG A 26 -12.75 -7.13 -11.82
C ARG A 26 -12.26 -5.69 -11.74
N LEU A 27 -11.42 -5.35 -10.76
CA LEU A 27 -11.00 -3.96 -10.56
C LEU A 27 -10.33 -3.39 -11.81
N ASP A 28 -9.42 -4.17 -12.39
CA ASP A 28 -8.59 -3.78 -13.53
C ASP A 28 -9.13 -4.24 -14.90
N GLU A 29 -10.28 -4.90 -14.94
CA GLU A 29 -10.91 -5.33 -16.21
C GLU A 29 -11.28 -4.11 -17.06
N ALA A 30 -10.75 -4.04 -18.28
CA ALA A 30 -11.18 -3.08 -19.28
C ALA A 30 -12.59 -3.45 -19.75
N ASP A 31 -13.54 -2.53 -19.61
CA ASP A 31 -14.92 -2.73 -20.06
C ASP A 31 -15.27 -1.66 -21.09
N SER A 32 -16.26 -1.96 -21.92
CA SER A 32 -16.75 -1.11 -23.01
C SER A 32 -17.62 0.05 -22.54
N VAL A 33 -18.18 -0.04 -21.32
CA VAL A 33 -19.05 1.00 -20.75
C VAL A 33 -18.23 1.93 -19.87
N TYR A 34 -17.92 3.10 -20.40
CA TYR A 34 -17.21 4.14 -19.68
C TYR A 34 -18.18 5.20 -19.17
N TYR A 35 -18.16 5.45 -17.85
CA TYR A 35 -18.78 6.63 -17.28
C TYR A 35 -17.70 7.68 -17.07
N TYR A 36 -17.78 8.76 -17.83
CA TYR A 36 -16.79 9.83 -17.78
C TYR A 36 -17.24 10.96 -16.86
N PRO A 37 -16.31 11.66 -16.19
CA PRO A 37 -16.61 12.93 -15.54
C PRO A 37 -17.12 13.92 -16.58
N THR A 38 -17.84 14.96 -16.14
CA THR A 38 -18.22 16.02 -17.07
C THR A 38 -16.97 16.76 -17.55
N ASP A 39 -16.91 17.14 -18.84
CA ASP A 39 -15.71 17.81 -19.38
C ASP A 39 -15.36 19.10 -18.62
N GLY A 40 -16.38 19.76 -18.05
CA GLY A 40 -16.23 20.90 -17.14
C GLY A 40 -15.31 20.65 -15.94
N GLU A 41 -15.32 19.45 -15.37
CA GLU A 41 -14.47 19.04 -14.24
C GLU A 41 -13.01 18.79 -14.66
N LEU A 42 -12.75 18.66 -15.97
CA LEU A 42 -11.45 18.31 -16.54
C LEU A 42 -10.84 19.42 -17.42
N ASN A 43 -11.51 20.57 -17.56
CA ASN A 43 -11.12 21.66 -18.46
C ASN A 43 -9.72 22.23 -18.21
N SER A 44 -9.15 22.06 -17.01
CA SER A 44 -7.80 22.53 -16.66
C SER A 44 -6.68 21.54 -17.01
N LEU A 45 -7.00 20.39 -17.63
CA LEU A 45 -6.03 19.34 -17.97
C LEU A 45 -5.69 19.33 -19.46
N GLY A 46 -4.47 18.88 -19.79
CA GLY A 46 -4.12 18.47 -21.16
C GLY A 46 -4.77 17.14 -21.53
N GLU A 47 -4.93 16.86 -22.82
CA GLU A 47 -5.58 15.62 -23.31
C GLU A 47 -4.97 14.32 -22.75
N PRO A 48 -3.63 14.13 -22.67
CA PRO A 48 -3.07 12.91 -22.09
C PRO A 48 -3.48 12.70 -20.64
N GLN A 49 -3.55 13.78 -19.85
CA GLN A 49 -3.96 13.71 -18.44
C GLN A 49 -5.46 13.42 -18.31
N LYS A 50 -6.29 14.04 -19.15
CA LYS A 50 -7.74 13.79 -19.17
C LYS A 50 -8.04 12.32 -19.38
N GLU A 51 -7.37 11.67 -20.33
CA GLU A 51 -7.59 10.24 -20.63
C GLU A 51 -7.23 9.34 -19.44
N ILE A 52 -6.15 9.65 -18.71
CA ILE A 52 -5.79 8.92 -17.49
C ILE A 52 -6.87 9.08 -16.42
N ILE A 53 -7.30 10.31 -16.14
CA ILE A 53 -8.33 10.59 -15.13
C ILE A 53 -9.65 9.94 -15.51
N LYS A 54 -10.07 10.05 -16.77
CA LYS A 54 -11.27 9.40 -17.33
C LYS A 54 -11.23 7.89 -17.15
N LYS A 55 -10.10 7.25 -17.47
CA LYS A 55 -9.91 5.81 -17.31
C LYS A 55 -10.03 5.37 -15.86
N VAL A 56 -9.26 5.98 -14.96
CA VAL A 56 -9.25 5.61 -13.53
C VAL A 56 -10.63 5.86 -12.91
N TYR A 57 -11.26 7.00 -13.21
CA TYR A 57 -12.58 7.31 -12.69
C TYR A 57 -13.66 6.34 -13.20
N SER A 58 -13.64 5.97 -14.49
CA SER A 58 -14.58 4.99 -15.02
C SER A 58 -14.49 3.65 -14.27
N MET A 59 -13.27 3.17 -14.04
CA MET A 59 -13.01 1.96 -13.25
C MET A 59 -13.50 2.12 -11.81
N LEU A 60 -13.21 3.27 -11.17
CA LEU A 60 -13.70 3.58 -9.84
C LEU A 60 -15.24 3.56 -9.78
N TYR A 61 -15.91 4.34 -10.64
CA TYR A 61 -17.35 4.48 -10.69
C TYR A 61 -18.05 3.12 -10.82
N ARG A 62 -17.60 2.30 -11.79
CA ARG A 62 -18.14 0.95 -12.01
C ARG A 62 -18.01 0.10 -10.77
N ASN A 63 -16.80 -0.01 -10.23
CA ASN A 63 -16.52 -0.90 -9.10
C ASN A 63 -17.20 -0.42 -7.83
N TYR A 64 -17.26 0.89 -7.57
CA TYR A 64 -17.99 1.49 -6.46
C TYR A 64 -19.47 1.10 -6.48
N ASN A 65 -20.13 1.29 -7.63
CA ASN A 65 -21.55 0.95 -7.77
C ASN A 65 -21.79 -0.56 -7.68
N ASN A 66 -20.87 -1.36 -8.24
CA ASN A 66 -20.97 -2.82 -8.20
C ASN A 66 -20.98 -3.38 -6.76
N ILE A 67 -20.35 -2.71 -5.79
CA ILE A 67 -20.36 -3.12 -4.37
C ILE A 67 -21.79 -3.34 -3.87
N ASN A 68 -22.76 -2.52 -4.31
CA ASN A 68 -24.16 -2.64 -3.87
C ASN A 68 -24.83 -3.96 -4.28
N SER A 69 -24.30 -4.66 -5.29
CA SER A 69 -24.81 -5.97 -5.73
C SER A 69 -24.34 -7.15 -4.86
N TYR A 70 -23.34 -6.94 -3.99
CA TYR A 70 -22.82 -7.97 -3.10
C TYR A 70 -23.64 -8.09 -1.81
N GLN A 71 -23.50 -9.22 -1.12
CA GLN A 71 -24.07 -9.43 0.21
C GLN A 71 -23.40 -8.53 1.25
N ASP A 72 -24.13 -8.14 2.30
CA ASP A 72 -23.71 -7.10 3.25
C ASP A 72 -22.34 -7.36 3.90
N TYR A 73 -22.03 -8.62 4.26
CA TYR A 73 -20.75 -8.98 4.87
C TYR A 73 -19.55 -8.79 3.92
N ILE A 74 -19.78 -8.76 2.60
CA ILE A 74 -18.74 -8.54 1.57
C ILE A 74 -18.57 -7.07 1.23
N LYS A 75 -19.62 -6.24 1.39
CA LYS A 75 -19.59 -4.83 0.98
C LYS A 75 -18.45 -4.05 1.63
N LYS A 76 -18.24 -4.23 2.94
CA LYS A 76 -17.18 -3.54 3.68
C LYS A 76 -15.77 -4.00 3.26
N PRO A 77 -15.45 -5.31 3.15
CA PRO A 77 -14.21 -5.77 2.54
C PRO A 77 -13.96 -5.24 1.12
N CYS A 78 -14.96 -5.26 0.24
CA CYS A 78 -14.84 -4.70 -1.11
C CYS A 78 -14.49 -3.21 -1.06
N CYS A 79 -15.17 -2.45 -0.21
CA CYS A 79 -14.90 -1.03 -0.03
C CYS A 79 -13.49 -0.75 0.50
N ASN A 80 -13.02 -1.53 1.48
CA ASN A 80 -11.66 -1.40 2.01
C ASN A 80 -10.62 -1.68 0.91
N TYR A 81 -10.85 -2.72 0.10
CA TYR A 81 -9.94 -3.06 -1.00
C TYR A 81 -9.99 -2.02 -2.12
N LEU A 82 -11.16 -1.46 -2.44
CA LEU A 82 -11.30 -0.39 -3.44
C LEU A 82 -10.54 0.88 -3.01
N ASN A 83 -10.55 1.22 -1.72
CA ASN A 83 -9.74 2.30 -1.17
C ASN A 83 -8.25 2.06 -1.41
N TYR A 84 -7.76 0.88 -1.03
CA TYR A 84 -6.37 0.49 -1.27
C TYR A 84 -6.02 0.49 -2.76
N TRP A 85 -6.90 -0.03 -3.62
CA TRP A 85 -6.70 -0.02 -5.07
C TRP A 85 -6.55 1.40 -5.60
N LEU A 86 -7.36 2.35 -5.13
CA LEU A 86 -7.21 3.74 -5.56
C LEU A 86 -5.87 4.34 -5.13
N ASP A 87 -5.40 4.04 -3.91
CA ASP A 87 -4.08 4.45 -3.43
C ASP A 87 -2.96 3.83 -4.28
N THR A 88 -3.11 2.59 -4.74
CA THR A 88 -2.16 1.97 -5.69
C THR A 88 -2.19 2.67 -7.05
N GLN A 89 -3.37 3.05 -7.57
CA GLN A 89 -3.47 3.77 -8.84
C GLN A 89 -2.82 5.15 -8.70
N LYS A 90 -3.02 5.83 -7.56
CA LYS A 90 -2.35 7.08 -7.25
C LYS A 90 -0.83 6.94 -7.33
N ASN A 91 -0.28 5.95 -6.63
CA ASN A 91 1.16 5.70 -6.64
C ASN A 91 1.72 5.35 -8.02
N ASN A 92 0.92 4.71 -8.88
CA ASN A 92 1.34 4.34 -10.24
C ASN A 92 1.25 5.50 -11.24
N TYR A 93 0.26 6.38 -11.09
CA TYR A 93 -0.01 7.44 -12.06
C TYR A 93 0.58 8.79 -11.66
N VAL A 94 0.63 9.12 -10.36
CA VAL A 94 1.20 10.38 -9.85
C VAL A 94 2.72 10.31 -9.92
N THR A 95 3.24 10.66 -11.09
CA THR A 95 4.67 10.64 -11.41
C THR A 95 4.99 11.79 -12.37
N SER A 96 6.22 12.30 -12.30
CA SER A 96 6.69 13.34 -13.21
C SER A 96 6.70 12.90 -14.68
N GLU A 97 6.78 11.60 -14.96
CA GLU A 97 6.81 11.05 -16.32
C GLU A 97 5.43 11.11 -17.01
N LEU A 98 4.36 10.89 -16.25
CA LEU A 98 2.99 10.92 -16.76
C LEU A 98 2.37 12.32 -16.69
N GLY A 99 3.09 13.29 -16.11
CA GLY A 99 2.62 14.66 -15.96
C GLY A 99 1.34 14.78 -15.12
N ILE A 100 1.09 13.80 -14.25
CA ILE A 100 0.03 13.82 -13.24
C ILE A 100 0.70 14.12 -11.91
N ASP A 101 0.32 15.22 -11.29
CA ASP A 101 0.74 15.58 -9.94
C ASP A 101 -0.39 15.32 -8.92
N ASP A 102 -0.08 15.57 -7.65
CA ASP A 102 -1.04 15.44 -6.57
C ASP A 102 -2.26 16.36 -6.73
N TYR A 103 -2.10 17.54 -7.35
CA TYR A 103 -3.18 18.50 -7.56
C TYR A 103 -4.18 17.95 -8.60
N MET A 104 -3.71 17.40 -9.70
CA MET A 104 -4.55 16.74 -10.69
C MET A 104 -5.25 15.52 -10.09
N TRP A 105 -4.57 14.74 -9.26
CA TRP A 105 -5.17 13.58 -8.59
C TRP A 105 -6.33 13.96 -7.65
N GLN A 106 -6.34 15.18 -7.08
CA GLN A 106 -7.47 15.66 -6.26
C GLN A 106 -8.80 15.63 -7.01
N MET A 107 -8.80 15.65 -8.35
CA MET A 107 -10.02 15.48 -9.14
C MET A 107 -10.66 14.11 -8.90
N ILE A 108 -9.87 13.03 -8.89
CA ILE A 108 -10.35 11.67 -8.60
C ILE A 108 -10.87 11.58 -7.16
N GLU A 109 -10.16 12.20 -6.21
CA GLU A 109 -10.59 12.23 -4.80
C GLU A 109 -11.94 12.94 -4.64
N LYS A 110 -12.15 14.09 -5.31
CA LYS A 110 -13.43 14.81 -5.34
C LYS A 110 -14.54 13.99 -5.98
N LEU A 111 -14.23 13.30 -7.08
CA LEU A 111 -15.18 12.45 -7.78
C LEU A 111 -15.64 11.27 -6.90
N TRP A 112 -14.74 10.65 -6.11
CA TRP A 112 -15.14 9.66 -5.11
C TRP A 112 -16.10 10.24 -4.09
N VAL A 113 -15.78 11.41 -3.52
CA VAL A 113 -16.65 12.09 -2.53
C VAL A 113 -18.04 12.38 -3.12
N ASN A 114 -18.12 12.67 -4.42
CA ASN A 114 -19.41 12.82 -5.11
C ASN A 114 -20.17 11.49 -5.23
N LEU A 115 -19.49 10.35 -5.44
CA LEU A 115 -20.12 9.03 -5.41
C LEU A 115 -20.77 8.73 -4.06
N GLU A 116 -20.14 9.12 -2.95
CA GLU A 116 -20.71 8.95 -1.60
C GLU A 116 -22.02 9.74 -1.39
N LYS A 117 -22.22 10.84 -2.12
CA LYS A 117 -23.44 11.65 -2.05
C LYS A 117 -24.61 11.05 -2.85
N THR A 118 -24.35 10.09 -3.73
CA THR A 118 -25.40 9.42 -4.51
C THR A 118 -26.36 8.63 -3.62
N VAL A 119 -27.56 8.31 -4.15
CA VAL A 119 -28.64 7.60 -3.44
C VAL A 119 -28.39 6.07 -3.41
N THR A 120 -27.13 5.64 -3.33
CA THR A 120 -26.81 4.21 -3.24
C THR A 120 -27.02 3.69 -1.81
N PRO A 121 -27.60 2.48 -1.61
CA PRO A 121 -27.88 1.95 -0.28
C PRO A 121 -26.63 1.79 0.59
N PHE A 122 -25.55 1.27 0.02
CA PHE A 122 -24.25 1.16 0.67
C PHE A 122 -23.29 2.21 0.13
N LYS A 123 -22.77 3.01 1.06
CA LYS A 123 -21.81 4.08 0.78
C LYS A 123 -20.41 3.65 1.18
N CYS A 124 -19.50 3.59 0.21
CA CYS A 124 -18.11 3.33 0.46
C CYS A 124 -17.38 4.65 0.74
N LYS A 125 -17.11 4.93 2.02
CA LYS A 125 -16.37 6.12 2.44
C LYS A 125 -14.91 6.03 1.98
N ARG A 126 -14.39 7.12 1.43
CA ARG A 126 -12.96 7.26 1.13
C ARG A 126 -12.17 7.34 2.44
N ASN A 127 -11.19 6.47 2.61
CA ASN A 127 -10.20 6.54 3.67
C ASN A 127 -8.93 7.20 3.14
N THR A 128 -8.52 8.33 3.72
CA THR A 128 -7.30 9.06 3.38
C THR A 128 -6.19 8.89 4.41
N ASP A 129 -6.32 7.90 5.31
CA ASP A 129 -5.33 7.57 6.33
C ASP A 129 -3.94 7.38 5.70
N LYS A 130 -2.96 8.13 6.20
CA LYS A 130 -1.59 8.21 5.64
C LYS A 130 -0.72 7.00 5.98
N LYS A 131 -1.27 5.78 6.01
CA LYS A 131 -0.46 4.56 6.17
C LYS A 131 0.29 4.30 4.86
N SER A 132 1.56 3.87 4.96
CA SER A 132 2.34 3.55 3.77
C SER A 132 1.67 2.46 2.94
N LEU A 133 1.86 2.50 1.62
CA LEU A 133 1.24 1.56 0.70
C LEU A 133 1.60 0.09 1.03
N GLU A 134 2.82 -0.14 1.53
CA GLU A 134 3.25 -1.46 2.01
C GLU A 134 2.43 -1.95 3.22
N LYS A 135 2.21 -1.10 4.22
CA LYS A 135 1.39 -1.45 5.39
C LYS A 135 -0.06 -1.72 4.98
N GLN A 136 -0.60 -0.92 4.06
CA GLN A 136 -1.93 -1.17 3.50
C GLN A 136 -2.00 -2.50 2.75
N LYS A 137 -0.99 -2.80 1.92
CA LYS A 137 -0.89 -4.05 1.18
C LYS A 137 -0.87 -5.26 2.12
N ASN A 138 -0.10 -5.20 3.20
CA ASN A 138 -0.04 -6.26 4.21
C ASN A 138 -1.42 -6.48 4.87
N ARG A 139 -2.07 -5.40 5.33
CA ARG A 139 -3.42 -5.47 5.90
C ARG A 139 -4.45 -6.01 4.92
N MET A 140 -4.41 -5.56 3.66
CA MET A 140 -5.36 -6.02 2.63
C MET A 140 -5.12 -7.48 2.28
N SER A 141 -3.87 -7.94 2.23
CA SER A 141 -3.56 -9.35 1.99
C SER A 141 -4.13 -10.24 3.09
N LEU A 142 -4.00 -9.82 4.37
CA LEU A 142 -4.61 -10.51 5.51
C LEU A 142 -6.14 -10.50 5.45
N MET A 143 -6.75 -9.35 5.12
CA MET A 143 -8.21 -9.24 4.93
C MET A 143 -8.71 -10.19 3.83
N VAL A 144 -8.06 -10.18 2.65
CA VAL A 144 -8.44 -11.03 1.52
C VAL A 144 -8.37 -12.49 1.91
N TYR A 145 -7.29 -12.90 2.58
CA TYR A 145 -7.15 -14.24 3.11
C TYR A 145 -8.33 -14.61 4.02
N CYS A 146 -8.62 -13.83 5.05
CA CYS A 146 -9.65 -14.20 6.02
C CYS A 146 -11.06 -14.20 5.42
N VAL A 147 -11.39 -13.21 4.59
CA VAL A 147 -12.72 -13.16 3.95
C VAL A 147 -12.91 -14.32 2.98
N ASN A 148 -11.91 -14.66 2.18
CA ASN A 148 -11.99 -15.81 1.27
C ASN A 148 -11.97 -17.14 2.03
N ARG A 149 -11.18 -17.26 3.11
CA ARG A 149 -11.17 -18.45 3.99
C ARG A 149 -12.57 -18.70 4.55
N ASP A 150 -13.23 -17.66 5.05
CA ASP A 150 -14.56 -17.78 5.65
C ASP A 150 -15.63 -18.10 4.59
N ASP A 151 -15.50 -17.55 3.37
CA ASP A 151 -16.36 -17.91 2.23
C ASP A 151 -16.17 -19.37 1.79
N LEU A 152 -14.91 -19.84 1.69
CA LEU A 152 -14.58 -21.24 1.40
C LEU A 152 -15.08 -22.18 2.50
N LYS A 153 -14.93 -21.79 3.78
CA LYS A 153 -15.46 -22.52 4.95
C LYS A 153 -16.98 -22.65 4.87
N SER A 154 -17.68 -21.55 4.61
CA SER A 154 -19.13 -21.54 4.45
C SER A 154 -19.58 -22.46 3.30
N LYS A 155 -18.91 -22.40 2.15
CA LYS A 155 -19.23 -23.25 1.00
C LYS A 155 -18.89 -24.72 1.23
N CYS A 156 -17.80 -25.02 1.94
CA CYS A 156 -17.46 -26.38 2.38
C CYS A 156 -18.59 -26.95 3.26
N TYR A 157 -19.08 -26.18 4.22
CA TYR A 157 -20.14 -26.60 5.15
C TYR A 157 -21.53 -26.71 4.50
N ASN A 158 -21.90 -25.76 3.65
CA ASN A 158 -23.26 -25.65 3.10
C ASN A 158 -23.48 -26.41 1.78
N SER A 159 -22.43 -26.92 1.14
CA SER A 159 -22.55 -27.71 -0.09
C SER A 159 -22.70 -29.20 0.22
N SER A 160 -22.94 -30.03 -0.80
CA SER A 160 -23.04 -31.48 -0.63
C SER A 160 -22.23 -32.26 -1.67
N GLY A 161 -21.91 -33.51 -1.35
CA GLY A 161 -21.21 -34.43 -2.24
C GLY A 161 -19.85 -33.89 -2.71
N LEU A 162 -19.57 -34.10 -4.00
CA LEU A 162 -18.28 -33.73 -4.62
C LEU A 162 -18.00 -32.21 -4.54
N ILE A 163 -19.03 -31.37 -4.57
CA ILE A 163 -18.88 -29.91 -4.49
C ILE A 163 -18.36 -29.50 -3.11
N SER A 164 -18.94 -30.03 -2.03
CA SER A 164 -18.44 -29.81 -0.66
C SER A 164 -17.00 -30.28 -0.54
N HIS A 165 -16.69 -31.50 -0.98
CA HIS A 165 -15.33 -32.04 -0.95
C HIS A 165 -14.32 -31.09 -1.60
N ASN A 166 -14.63 -30.58 -2.80
CA ASN A 166 -13.73 -29.67 -3.50
C ASN A 166 -13.54 -28.32 -2.78
N TYR A 167 -14.59 -27.75 -2.19
CA TYR A 167 -14.45 -26.54 -1.38
C TYR A 167 -13.63 -26.78 -0.12
N CYS A 168 -13.84 -27.90 0.58
CA CYS A 168 -13.09 -28.24 1.78
C CYS A 168 -11.61 -28.50 1.46
N SER A 169 -11.31 -29.27 0.41
CA SER A 169 -9.93 -29.47 -0.06
C SER A 169 -9.27 -28.14 -0.45
N THR A 170 -10.02 -27.26 -1.13
CA THR A 170 -9.54 -25.91 -1.47
C THR A 170 -9.28 -25.08 -0.21
N LEU A 171 -10.14 -25.12 0.80
CA LEU A 171 -9.96 -24.42 2.06
C LEU A 171 -8.63 -24.81 2.73
N PHE A 172 -8.32 -26.11 2.79
CA PHE A 172 -7.08 -26.61 3.38
C PHE A 172 -5.84 -26.09 2.66
N GLU A 173 -5.79 -26.24 1.34
CA GLU A 173 -4.66 -25.76 0.54
C GLU A 173 -4.56 -24.24 0.57
N TYR A 174 -5.69 -23.53 0.61
CA TYR A 174 -5.74 -22.08 0.74
C TYR A 174 -5.12 -21.60 2.06
N ILE A 175 -5.45 -22.23 3.19
CA ILE A 175 -4.86 -21.90 4.50
C ILE A 175 -3.36 -22.16 4.50
N LYS A 176 -2.94 -23.33 4.02
CA LYS A 176 -1.53 -23.72 3.96
C LYS A 176 -0.70 -22.79 3.08
N LYS A 177 -1.21 -22.44 1.89
CA LYS A 177 -0.57 -21.49 0.95
C LYS A 177 -0.45 -20.11 1.57
N ASN A 178 -1.52 -19.58 2.14
CA ASN A 178 -1.54 -18.23 2.69
C ASN A 178 -0.75 -18.12 3.99
N TYR A 179 -0.70 -19.16 4.83
CA TYR A 179 0.19 -19.20 5.99
C TYR A 179 1.64 -18.97 5.57
N LYS A 180 2.14 -19.73 4.59
CA LYS A 180 3.51 -19.55 4.06
C LYS A 180 3.77 -18.16 3.45
N THR A 181 2.73 -17.50 2.95
CA THR A 181 2.87 -16.21 2.25
C THR A 181 2.77 -15.02 3.21
N LEU A 182 1.86 -15.10 4.18
CA LEU A 182 1.55 -14.04 5.14
C LEU A 182 2.41 -14.13 6.40
N VAL A 183 2.94 -15.31 6.71
CA VAL A 183 3.86 -15.57 7.80
C VAL A 183 5.22 -15.86 7.18
N LYS A 184 6.08 -14.85 7.13
CA LYS A 184 7.43 -14.97 6.57
C LYS A 184 8.43 -15.42 7.63
N ASP A 185 9.48 -16.11 7.20
CA ASP A 185 10.63 -16.38 8.05
C ASP A 185 11.23 -15.06 8.56
N ASN A 186 11.52 -14.97 9.86
CA ASN A 186 11.98 -13.76 10.58
C ASN A 186 10.95 -12.63 10.74
N GLN A 187 9.67 -12.87 10.44
CA GLN A 187 8.63 -11.91 10.78
C GLN A 187 8.41 -11.85 12.29
N CYS A 188 8.32 -10.64 12.83
CA CYS A 188 8.04 -10.40 14.24
C CYS A 188 7.01 -9.27 14.40
N LEU A 189 6.28 -9.30 15.51
CA LEU A 189 5.27 -8.32 15.88
C LEU A 189 5.97 -7.07 16.45
N LYS A 190 5.58 -5.89 15.97
CA LYS A 190 6.23 -4.62 16.35
C LYS A 190 5.69 -4.03 17.63
N TYR A 191 4.49 -4.40 18.04
CA TYR A 191 3.82 -3.86 19.21
C TYR A 191 3.22 -5.01 20.00
N LYS A 192 3.01 -4.84 21.30
CA LYS A 192 2.23 -5.81 22.10
C LYS A 192 0.73 -5.63 21.87
N ASP A 193 0.28 -4.39 21.68
CA ASP A 193 -1.11 -4.10 21.34
C ASP A 193 -1.33 -4.23 19.83
N SER A 194 -2.17 -5.19 19.44
CA SER A 194 -2.59 -5.41 18.06
C SER A 194 -3.29 -4.21 17.41
N ASN A 195 -3.85 -3.29 18.19
CA ASN A 195 -4.49 -2.08 17.67
C ASN A 195 -3.47 -1.06 17.15
N GLU A 196 -2.25 -1.09 17.70
CA GLU A 196 -1.15 -0.22 17.24
C GLU A 196 -0.53 -0.75 15.92
N ASP A 197 -0.71 -2.04 15.65
CA ASP A 197 -0.16 -2.72 14.48
C ASP A 197 -1.18 -2.88 13.36
N TYR A 198 -1.39 -1.77 12.65
CA TYR A 198 -2.32 -1.68 11.53
C TYR A 198 -2.12 -2.77 10.45
N GLU A 199 -0.87 -3.18 10.18
CA GLU A 199 -0.54 -4.08 9.06
C GLU A 199 -0.84 -5.55 9.37
N PHE A 200 -0.77 -5.95 10.64
CA PHE A 200 -0.89 -7.35 11.06
C PHE A 200 -2.20 -7.68 11.77
N ASN A 201 -3.10 -6.70 11.91
CA ASN A 201 -4.41 -6.88 12.55
C ASN A 201 -5.55 -6.37 11.66
N PHE A 202 -6.34 -7.26 11.07
CA PHE A 202 -7.54 -6.88 10.31
C PHE A 202 -8.78 -6.76 11.21
N ASN A 203 -9.01 -7.77 12.06
CA ASN A 203 -10.04 -7.81 13.10
C ASN A 203 -9.69 -8.87 14.18
N GLU A 204 -10.49 -8.95 15.24
CA GLU A 204 -10.28 -9.89 16.37
C GLU A 204 -10.21 -11.38 16.00
N LYS A 205 -10.74 -11.78 14.83
CA LYS A 205 -10.71 -13.17 14.32
C LYS A 205 -9.70 -13.35 13.18
N CYS A 206 -8.97 -12.30 12.83
CA CYS A 206 -8.06 -12.25 11.70
C CYS A 206 -6.91 -11.28 12.00
N THR A 207 -5.92 -11.81 12.72
CA THR A 207 -4.76 -11.08 13.22
C THR A 207 -3.56 -12.01 13.36
N LEU A 208 -2.35 -11.54 13.00
CA LEU A 208 -1.14 -12.34 13.15
C LEU A 208 -0.68 -12.45 14.62
N TYR A 209 -1.33 -11.73 15.53
CA TYR A 209 -1.18 -11.87 16.98
C TYR A 209 -1.75 -13.20 17.49
N ASP A 210 -2.72 -13.77 16.77
CA ASP A 210 -3.32 -15.07 17.05
C ASP A 210 -3.26 -15.94 15.80
N ILE A 211 -2.09 -16.56 15.60
CA ILE A 211 -1.82 -17.44 14.46
C ILE A 211 -2.78 -18.62 14.43
N SER A 212 -3.11 -19.21 15.59
CA SER A 212 -3.96 -20.39 15.64
C SER A 212 -5.40 -20.10 15.21
N LYS A 213 -5.94 -18.93 15.57
CA LYS A 213 -7.28 -18.49 15.16
C LYS A 213 -7.32 -17.97 13.73
N THR A 214 -6.23 -17.34 13.27
CA THR A 214 -6.15 -16.81 11.90
C THR A 214 -5.89 -17.92 10.90
N PHE A 215 -5.06 -18.91 11.25
CA PHE A 215 -4.75 -20.07 10.43
C PHE A 215 -5.15 -21.35 11.18
N PRO A 216 -6.46 -21.62 11.34
CA PRO A 216 -6.92 -22.82 12.03
C PRO A 216 -6.68 -24.07 11.18
N ASP A 217 -6.61 -25.22 11.85
CA ASP A 217 -6.64 -26.51 11.19
C ASP A 217 -8.08 -27.03 11.20
N TYR A 218 -8.57 -27.55 10.07
CA TYR A 218 -9.89 -28.19 10.02
C TYR A 218 -9.75 -29.70 9.83
N HIS A 219 -10.76 -30.43 10.26
CA HIS A 219 -10.93 -31.86 9.99
C HIS A 219 -12.36 -32.10 9.53
N ILE A 220 -12.54 -33.16 8.74
CA ILE A 220 -13.87 -33.59 8.29
C ILE A 220 -14.10 -34.96 8.92
N GLU A 221 -15.03 -35.03 9.86
CA GLU A 221 -15.48 -36.28 10.49
C GLU A 221 -16.96 -36.47 10.18
N ASP A 222 -17.33 -37.63 9.65
CA ASP A 222 -18.71 -37.97 9.26
C ASP A 222 -19.39 -36.92 8.35
N GLY A 223 -18.59 -36.27 7.48
CA GLY A 223 -19.06 -35.22 6.58
C GLY A 223 -19.30 -33.85 7.26
N LYS A 224 -18.98 -33.71 8.56
CA LYS A 224 -19.04 -32.45 9.28
C LYS A 224 -17.64 -31.82 9.37
N LEU A 225 -17.55 -30.54 9.03
CA LEU A 225 -16.33 -29.75 9.20
C LEU A 225 -16.22 -29.31 10.66
N SER A 226 -15.11 -29.65 11.31
CA SER A 226 -14.79 -29.24 12.67
C SER A 226 -13.45 -28.49 12.69
N GLU A 227 -13.40 -27.45 13.50
CA GLU A 227 -12.22 -26.61 13.68
C GLU A 227 -11.40 -27.14 14.86
N LYS A 228 -10.09 -27.30 14.66
CA LYS A 228 -9.13 -27.66 15.69
C LYS A 228 -8.18 -26.50 15.91
N THR A 229 -7.86 -26.23 17.17
CA THR A 229 -6.81 -25.25 17.50
C THR A 229 -5.52 -25.66 16.80
N SER A 230 -4.98 -24.75 15.99
CA SER A 230 -3.75 -25.04 15.27
C SER A 230 -2.57 -25.12 16.22
N SER A 231 -1.65 -26.06 15.94
CA SER A 231 -0.38 -26.21 16.65
C SER A 231 0.70 -25.23 16.17
N ARG A 232 0.37 -24.30 15.27
CA ARG A 232 1.30 -23.29 14.77
C ARG A 232 1.71 -22.35 15.90
N SER A 233 3.02 -22.11 16.02
CA SER A 233 3.56 -21.22 17.04
C SER A 233 3.15 -19.76 16.80
N PRO A 234 2.90 -18.98 17.86
CA PRO A 234 2.76 -17.54 17.76
C PRO A 234 4.01 -16.88 17.16
N LEU A 235 3.83 -15.72 16.54
CA LEU A 235 4.96 -14.91 16.07
C LEU A 235 5.70 -14.27 17.25
N PRO A 236 7.05 -14.19 17.19
CA PRO A 236 7.82 -13.47 18.20
C PRO A 236 7.60 -11.96 18.10
N TYR A 237 7.94 -11.22 19.16
CA TYR A 237 8.03 -9.75 19.12
C TYR A 237 9.42 -9.31 18.67
N CYS A 238 9.51 -8.19 17.95
CA CYS A 238 10.80 -7.64 17.54
C CYS A 238 11.52 -7.02 18.75
N GLU A 239 12.81 -7.34 18.95
CA GLU A 239 13.59 -6.94 20.13
C GLU A 239 13.61 -5.43 20.40
N SER A 240 13.44 -4.58 19.38
CA SER A 240 13.45 -3.11 19.49
C SER A 240 12.11 -2.46 19.86
N SER A 241 11.07 -3.25 20.18
CA SER A 241 9.72 -2.74 20.48
C SER A 241 9.40 -2.56 21.97
N GLN A 242 10.32 -2.95 22.86
CA GLN A 242 10.20 -2.63 24.26
C GLN A 242 10.58 -1.15 24.42
N LYS A 243 9.59 -0.25 24.48
CA LYS A 243 9.79 1.03 25.16
C LYS A 243 10.29 0.67 26.55
N GLU A 244 11.53 1.00 26.84
CA GLU A 244 12.01 1.09 28.21
C GLU A 244 10.99 1.92 28.98
N SER A 245 10.34 1.30 29.96
CA SER A 245 9.79 2.08 31.05
C SER A 245 11.01 2.72 31.71
N GLU A 246 11.29 3.98 31.38
CA GLU A 246 12.01 4.87 32.29
C GLU A 246 11.14 5.01 33.54
N ASP A 247 11.21 4.00 34.41
CA ASP A 247 10.77 4.12 35.78
C ASP A 247 11.86 4.91 36.50
N PHE A 248 11.64 6.21 36.63
CA PHE A 248 12.37 7.03 37.58
C PHE A 248 12.01 6.54 38.99
N GLN A 249 12.81 5.63 39.52
CA GLN A 249 12.92 5.45 40.96
C GLN A 249 14.31 5.88 41.44
N GLU A 250 14.30 6.98 42.18
CA GLU A 250 15.41 7.52 42.95
C GLU A 250 15.93 6.51 44.00
N PRO A 251 17.19 6.68 44.43
CA PRO A 251 17.98 5.64 45.10
C PRO A 251 17.75 5.63 46.61
N HIS A 252 17.65 4.43 47.19
CA HIS A 252 17.90 4.22 48.61
C HIS A 252 18.81 3.02 48.89
N GLU A 253 19.67 3.25 49.88
CA GLU A 253 20.98 2.66 50.14
C GLU A 253 20.98 1.29 50.84
N GLY A 254 22.02 0.49 50.51
CA GLY A 254 22.96 -0.06 51.50
C GLY A 254 22.78 -1.51 51.98
N HIS A 255 23.61 -2.46 51.50
CA HIS A 255 24.94 -2.83 52.06
C HIS A 255 25.53 -4.04 51.27
N PRO A 256 26.87 -4.22 51.22
CA PRO A 256 27.55 -5.01 50.19
C PRO A 256 27.97 -6.42 50.67
N VAL A 257 28.05 -7.38 49.76
CA VAL A 257 28.80 -8.64 49.95
C VAL A 257 29.61 -8.94 48.68
N GLN A 258 30.79 -9.53 48.93
CA GLN A 258 32.06 -9.38 48.24
C GLN A 258 32.22 -10.04 46.86
N LEU A 259 33.16 -9.45 46.11
CA LEU A 259 33.93 -9.99 44.99
C LEU A 259 34.48 -11.39 45.29
N ASP A 260 34.46 -12.25 44.27
CA ASP A 260 35.65 -13.02 43.91
C ASP A 260 35.96 -12.76 42.43
N ALA A 261 37.20 -12.34 42.21
CA ALA A 261 37.81 -12.10 40.91
C ALA A 261 38.66 -13.31 40.55
N GLU A 262 38.61 -13.77 39.29
CA GLU A 262 39.81 -14.30 38.65
C GLU A 262 39.74 -14.24 37.11
N THR A 263 40.46 -13.23 36.58
CA THR A 263 41.54 -13.37 35.60
C THR A 263 41.27 -14.09 34.27
N SER A 264 41.01 -13.28 33.23
CA SER A 264 41.50 -13.53 31.84
C SER A 264 43.03 -13.36 31.81
N PRO A 265 43.81 -14.03 30.90
CA PRO A 265 43.79 -13.65 29.47
C PRO A 265 44.19 -14.75 28.46
N ALA A 266 43.76 -14.60 27.20
CA ALA A 266 44.67 -14.71 26.05
C ALA A 266 43.98 -14.34 24.74
N TYR A 267 44.47 -13.25 24.19
CA TYR A 267 44.30 -12.71 22.85
C TYR A 267 44.86 -13.67 21.78
N SER A 268 44.12 -13.96 20.70
CA SER A 268 44.73 -14.28 19.40
C SER A 268 43.85 -13.80 18.24
N SER A 269 44.51 -13.09 17.32
CA SER A 269 43.94 -12.27 16.24
C SER A 269 43.56 -13.09 14.99
N PRO A 270 42.59 -12.62 14.16
CA PRO A 270 42.15 -13.28 12.94
C PRO A 270 42.95 -12.82 11.71
N TRP A 271 43.60 -13.75 11.01
CA TRP A 271 44.14 -13.51 9.66
C TRP A 271 43.84 -14.72 8.78
N ASN A 272 42.77 -14.61 7.98
CA ASN A 272 42.58 -15.27 6.69
C ASN A 272 41.17 -14.92 6.12
N SER A 273 40.94 -13.67 5.72
CA SER A 273 39.79 -13.36 4.84
C SER A 273 40.04 -12.27 3.80
N ILE A 274 41.27 -11.75 3.68
CA ILE A 274 41.57 -10.65 2.75
C ILE A 274 41.71 -11.13 1.29
N SER A 275 41.75 -12.44 1.03
CA SER A 275 41.92 -12.96 -0.34
C SER A 275 40.60 -13.32 -1.07
N TYR A 276 39.45 -13.35 -0.37
CA TYR A 276 38.15 -13.75 -0.99
C TYR A 276 37.21 -12.59 -1.31
N VAL A 277 37.36 -11.44 -0.62
CA VAL A 277 36.55 -10.23 -0.90
C VAL A 277 36.99 -9.58 -2.22
N GLY A 278 38.28 -9.63 -2.56
CA GLY A 278 38.79 -9.07 -3.81
C GLY A 278 38.31 -9.83 -5.07
N ILE A 279 38.21 -11.16 -4.99
CA ILE A 279 37.84 -12.00 -6.14
C ILE A 279 36.34 -11.83 -6.47
N THR A 280 35.48 -11.73 -5.46
CA THR A 280 34.04 -11.54 -5.66
C THR A 280 33.72 -10.18 -6.29
N ILE A 281 34.40 -9.11 -5.86
CA ILE A 281 34.24 -7.77 -6.45
C ILE A 281 34.73 -7.74 -7.91
N PHE A 282 35.84 -8.43 -8.22
CA PHE A 282 36.38 -8.47 -9.58
C PHE A 282 35.46 -9.19 -10.59
N VAL A 283 34.82 -10.29 -10.17
CA VAL A 283 33.84 -11.02 -10.99
C VAL A 283 32.60 -10.16 -11.25
N ILE A 284 32.10 -9.45 -10.24
CA ILE A 284 30.97 -8.51 -10.40
C ILE A 284 31.35 -7.38 -11.36
N PHE A 285 32.56 -6.82 -11.24
CA PHE A 285 33.03 -5.75 -12.11
C PHE A 285 33.12 -6.18 -13.58
N LEU A 286 33.63 -7.39 -13.84
CA LEU A 286 33.67 -7.95 -15.21
C LEU A 286 32.26 -8.24 -15.76
N PHE A 287 31.34 -8.71 -14.92
CA PHE A 287 29.95 -8.91 -15.31
C PHE A 287 29.26 -7.59 -15.68
N LEU A 288 29.50 -6.51 -14.93
CA LEU A 288 28.98 -5.18 -15.24
C LEU A 288 29.55 -4.62 -16.55
N ILE A 289 30.84 -4.83 -16.84
CA ILE A 289 31.44 -4.45 -18.13
C ILE A 289 30.81 -5.24 -19.28
N PHE A 290 30.55 -6.53 -19.07
CA PHE A 290 29.91 -7.38 -20.08
C PHE A 290 28.48 -6.91 -20.37
N LEU A 291 27.70 -6.64 -19.32
CA LEU A 291 26.37 -6.04 -19.47
C LEU A 291 26.43 -4.66 -20.14
N TYR A 292 27.41 -3.82 -19.80
CA TYR A 292 27.60 -2.52 -20.43
C TYR A 292 27.93 -2.62 -21.93
N LYS A 293 28.72 -3.62 -22.34
CA LYS A 293 29.11 -3.81 -23.75
C LYS A 293 28.01 -4.44 -24.60
N TYR A 294 27.17 -5.32 -24.03
CA TYR A 294 26.18 -6.11 -24.77
C TYR A 294 24.72 -5.71 -24.55
N THR A 295 24.42 -4.80 -23.62
CA THR A 295 23.08 -4.25 -23.43
C THR A 295 22.98 -2.88 -24.13
N SER A 296 21.83 -2.57 -24.74
CA SER A 296 21.52 -1.30 -25.44
C SER A 296 21.58 -0.03 -24.58
N LEU A 297 22.16 -0.09 -23.38
CA LEU A 297 22.34 1.01 -22.42
C LEU A 297 23.29 2.11 -22.92
N ARG A 298 23.98 1.92 -24.04
CA ARG A 298 24.84 2.93 -24.68
C ARG A 298 24.06 4.17 -25.16
N TYR A 299 22.73 4.10 -25.30
CA TYR A 299 21.92 5.24 -25.77
C TYR A 299 21.46 6.20 -24.64
N ILE A 300 21.57 5.81 -23.36
CA ILE A 300 20.93 6.57 -22.27
C ILE A 300 21.88 7.60 -21.61
N LEU A 301 23.19 7.36 -21.62
CA LEU A 301 24.17 8.24 -20.97
C LEU A 301 24.30 9.67 -21.53
N PRO A 302 24.14 9.94 -22.84
CA PRO A 302 24.21 11.33 -23.34
C PRO A 302 23.05 12.21 -22.84
N SER A 303 21.88 11.62 -22.54
CA SER A 303 20.68 12.36 -22.13
C SER A 303 20.79 12.99 -20.73
N LEU A 304 21.52 12.34 -19.82
CA LEU A 304 21.71 12.83 -18.45
C LEU A 304 22.73 13.98 -18.37
N LEU A 305 23.71 14.02 -19.28
CA LEU A 305 24.67 15.13 -19.36
C LEU A 305 24.06 16.37 -20.03
N ILE A 306 23.19 16.21 -21.03
CA ILE A 306 22.49 17.34 -21.68
C ILE A 306 21.52 18.04 -20.70
N LYS A 307 20.92 17.31 -19.75
CA LYS A 307 19.98 17.88 -18.76
C LYS A 307 20.66 18.77 -17.72
N LYS A 308 21.93 18.53 -17.37
CA LYS A 308 22.69 19.39 -16.44
C LYS A 308 22.94 20.79 -17.00
N ASN A 309 23.13 20.93 -18.31
CA ASN A 309 23.34 22.25 -18.93
C ASN A 309 22.04 23.07 -18.98
N LYS A 310 20.88 22.45 -19.24
CA LYS A 310 19.59 23.14 -19.18
C LYS A 310 19.23 23.61 -17.77
N ILE A 311 19.43 22.78 -16.75
CA ILE A 311 19.16 23.17 -15.35
C ILE A 311 20.05 24.36 -14.94
N ARG A 312 21.31 24.39 -15.37
CA ARG A 312 22.21 25.51 -15.09
C ARG A 312 21.77 26.81 -15.78
N GLN A 313 21.14 26.72 -16.96
CA GLN A 313 20.60 27.87 -17.67
C GLN A 313 19.32 28.42 -17.01
N TYR A 314 18.41 27.54 -16.56
CA TYR A 314 17.20 27.94 -15.83
C TYR A 314 17.50 28.55 -14.46
N ILE A 315 18.50 28.05 -13.73
CA ILE A 315 18.92 28.64 -12.45
C ILE A 315 19.52 30.03 -12.66
N ASN A 316 20.21 30.27 -13.78
CA ASN A 316 20.80 31.58 -14.08
C ASN A 316 19.75 32.60 -14.55
N GLU A 317 18.79 32.18 -15.38
CA GLU A 317 17.66 33.03 -15.81
C GLU A 317 16.74 33.38 -14.63
N GLN A 318 16.50 32.44 -13.71
CA GLN A 318 15.67 32.69 -12.54
C GLN A 318 16.37 33.60 -11.51
N ALA A 319 17.70 33.47 -11.35
CA ALA A 319 18.48 34.38 -10.51
C ALA A 319 18.59 35.80 -11.10
N GLU A 320 18.67 35.95 -12.42
CA GLU A 320 18.64 37.26 -13.09
C GLU A 320 17.26 37.92 -13.02
N ASN A 321 16.18 37.14 -13.18
CA ASN A 321 14.81 37.66 -13.09
C ASN A 321 14.45 38.07 -11.66
N GLU A 322 14.84 37.32 -10.62
CA GLU A 322 14.61 37.70 -9.22
C GLU A 322 15.42 38.94 -8.80
N LEU A 323 16.62 39.15 -9.37
CA LEU A 323 17.41 40.38 -9.16
C LEU A 323 16.81 41.61 -9.85
N LEU A 324 16.26 41.44 -11.06
CA LEU A 324 15.59 42.52 -11.79
C LEU A 324 14.25 42.91 -11.16
N GLU A 325 13.50 41.93 -10.64
CA GLU A 325 12.22 42.16 -9.96
C GLU A 325 12.44 42.88 -8.62
N ALA A 326 13.42 42.46 -7.82
CA ALA A 326 13.81 43.13 -6.57
C ALA A 326 14.41 44.54 -6.78
N SER A 327 15.01 44.80 -7.95
CA SER A 327 15.49 46.14 -8.33
C SER A 327 14.37 47.07 -8.79
N SER A 328 13.23 46.56 -9.25
CA SER A 328 12.13 47.38 -9.77
C SER A 328 11.18 47.91 -8.69
N ASP A 329 11.17 47.28 -7.51
CA ASP A 329 10.32 47.66 -6.37
C ASP A 329 10.88 48.82 -5.50
N ILE A 330 12.00 49.44 -5.91
CA ILE A 330 12.56 50.61 -5.22
C ILE A 330 12.82 51.73 -6.24
N ILE A 331 11.76 52.40 -6.71
CA ILE A 331 11.86 53.73 -7.33
C ILE A 331 10.76 54.67 -6.79
N ASP A 332 11.19 55.50 -5.84
CA ASP A 332 11.01 56.95 -5.74
C ASP A 332 9.57 57.53 -5.69
N TYR A 333 9.02 57.65 -4.47
CA TYR A 333 8.03 58.67 -4.15
C TYR A 333 8.75 59.99 -3.85
N ASN A 334 8.80 60.88 -4.83
CA ASN A 334 9.09 62.30 -4.60
C ASN A 334 7.95 63.18 -5.10
N LEU A 335 7.56 64.10 -4.21
CA LEU A 335 6.42 64.99 -4.27
C LEU A 335 6.36 65.83 -5.55
N ARG A 336 5.16 65.92 -6.14
CA ARG A 336 4.77 67.10 -6.91
C ARG A 336 3.28 67.39 -6.68
N ASN A 337 3.06 68.49 -5.97
CA ASN A 337 1.76 69.16 -5.84
C ASN A 337 1.22 69.49 -7.22
N ASP A 338 0.01 69.01 -7.52
CA ASP A 338 -0.90 69.69 -8.44
C ASP A 338 -2.25 69.83 -7.73
N GLU A 339 -2.67 71.09 -7.58
CA GLU A 339 -3.92 71.53 -6.95
C GLU A 339 -5.15 70.93 -7.64
N TYR A 340 -5.99 70.22 -6.87
CA TYR A 340 -7.36 69.92 -7.28
C TYR A 340 -8.33 70.83 -6.52
N ASN A 341 -8.81 71.88 -7.20
CA ASN A 341 -9.90 72.73 -6.73
C ASN A 341 -11.25 72.01 -6.89
N PHE A 342 -11.87 71.61 -5.79
CA PHE A 342 -13.27 71.14 -5.77
C PHE A 342 -14.22 72.30 -5.48
N THR A 343 -15.16 72.55 -6.41
CA THR A 343 -16.27 73.49 -6.24
C THR A 343 -17.45 72.76 -5.61
N TYR A 344 -17.90 73.19 -4.43
CA TYR A 344 -19.11 72.67 -3.79
C TYR A 344 -20.35 73.41 -4.32
N HIS A 345 -21.33 72.67 -4.84
CA HIS A 345 -22.69 73.17 -5.00
C HIS A 345 -23.52 72.85 -3.74
N ARG A 346 -24.12 73.89 -3.17
CA ARG A 346 -25.02 73.85 -2.02
C ARG A 346 -26.42 73.43 -2.50
N LEU A 347 -26.95 72.32 -1.97
CA LEU A 347 -28.37 71.98 -2.13
C LEU A 347 -29.19 72.80 -1.14
N GLN A 348 -30.22 73.46 -1.66
CA GLN A 348 -31.22 74.20 -0.90
C GLN A 348 -32.60 73.61 -1.24
N ASN A 349 -33.39 73.46 -0.18
CA ASN A 349 -34.74 72.89 -0.02
C ASN A 349 -34.82 71.38 0.25
#